data_AF-A0A9W5AZ87-F1
#
_entry.id   AF-A0A9W5AZ87-F1
#
_cell.length_a   1.000
_cell.length_b   1.000
_cell.length_c   1.000
_cell.angle_alpha   90.00
_cell.angle_beta   90.00
_cell.angle_gamma   90.00
#
_symmetry.space_group_name_H-M   'P 1'
#
loop_
_entity.id
_entity.type
_entity.pdbx_description
1 polymer ?
#
loop_
_entity_poly.entity_id
_entity_poly.type
_entity_poly.pdbx_seq_one_letter_code
_entity_poly.pdbx_strand_id
1 'polypeptide(L)'
;MARRKTADPIMKDAETDAENTESVSIPPDDTAPPASKREAAKLRTVSVKQCSLLLNRDRNTIQKWLDQGCPFVTHADRNLGVAWELDLAEVVRWLEERAARTAAEKFGDTEDGKMSKEEADRRKAVAGAVVAELEMVEKLRTVIPISTVLDLWAKDYSEIKAKAMSLGDKIAVSVDPSISDHVRAIAERHMREVMATLKTEKSLLNWS
;
A
#
# COMPACT_ATOMS: atom_id res chain seq x y z
N MET A 1 40.63 -34.10 24.38
CA MET A 1 39.56 -33.44 25.18
C MET A 1 38.41 -33.14 24.22
N ALA A 2 37.44 -34.04 24.06
CA ALA A 2 36.14 -34.08 24.78
C ALA A 2 35.25 -32.85 24.49
N ARG A 3 34.32 -32.93 23.52
CA ARG A 3 32.86 -33.24 23.64
C ARG A 3 32.03 -31.99 23.97
N ARG A 4 31.09 -31.55 23.12
CA ARG A 4 29.63 -31.83 23.08
C ARG A 4 29.10 -31.14 21.79
N LYS A 5 28.31 -31.68 20.85
CA LYS A 5 27.15 -32.59 20.77
C LYS A 5 25.93 -32.17 21.58
N THR A 6 24.89 -31.73 20.87
CA THR A 6 23.42 -31.83 21.10
C THR A 6 22.76 -30.83 20.15
N ALA A 7 21.64 -31.04 19.47
CA ALA A 7 20.84 -32.21 19.10
C ALA A 7 19.80 -31.68 18.08
N ASP A 8 19.57 -32.38 16.97
CA ASP A 8 18.34 -32.23 16.17
C ASP A 8 17.17 -32.88 16.92
N PRO A 9 15.92 -32.50 16.60
CA PRO A 9 15.02 -33.46 15.94
C PRO A 9 14.21 -32.82 14.80
N ILE A 10 14.11 -33.41 13.61
CA ILE A 10 13.29 -34.57 13.17
C ILE A 10 11.77 -34.30 13.12
N MET A 11 11.33 -34.08 11.86
CA MET A 11 10.20 -34.66 11.11
C MET A 11 8.74 -34.69 11.63
N LYS A 12 7.88 -34.36 10.65
CA LYS A 12 6.79 -35.16 10.04
C LYS A 12 5.35 -34.83 10.40
N ASP A 13 4.60 -34.71 9.31
CA ASP A 13 3.16 -34.63 9.17
C ASP A 13 2.43 -35.86 9.75
N ALA A 14 1.30 -35.60 10.41
CA ALA A 14 0.15 -36.50 10.59
C ALA A 14 -1.03 -35.60 11.04
N GLU A 15 -1.99 -35.41 10.14
CA GLU A 15 -3.36 -35.97 10.25
C GLU A 15 -4.24 -35.28 11.30
N THR A 16 -5.26 -34.62 10.75
CA THR A 16 -6.62 -34.46 11.26
C THR A 16 -7.00 -35.48 12.32
N ASP A 17 -7.39 -34.98 13.50
CA ASP A 17 -8.47 -35.56 14.28
C ASP A 17 -9.22 -34.45 15.04
N ALA A 18 -10.54 -34.60 14.98
CA ALA A 18 -11.54 -33.77 15.62
C ALA A 18 -11.66 -34.09 17.13
N GLU A 19 -12.42 -33.25 17.83
CA GLU A 19 -12.83 -33.37 19.25
C GLU A 19 -11.71 -32.99 20.23
N ASN A 20 -11.84 -32.01 21.13
CA ASN A 20 -12.87 -31.93 22.16
C ASN A 20 -12.83 -30.49 22.76
N THR A 21 -13.70 -29.60 22.29
CA THR A 21 -13.97 -28.33 22.98
C THR A 21 -14.77 -28.63 24.23
N GLU A 22 -14.09 -28.79 25.36
CA GLU A 22 -14.73 -28.74 26.68
C GLU A 22 -15.35 -27.36 26.86
N SER A 23 -16.64 -27.28 26.58
CA SER A 23 -17.50 -26.17 26.96
C SER A 23 -17.47 -26.06 28.48
N VAL A 24 -16.72 -25.08 29.00
CA VAL A 24 -16.84 -24.64 30.38
C VAL A 24 -18.25 -24.08 30.55
N SER A 25 -19.14 -24.91 31.08
CA SER A 25 -20.48 -24.54 31.51
C SER A 25 -20.35 -23.60 32.70
N ILE A 26 -20.42 -22.30 32.42
CA ILE A 26 -20.64 -21.27 33.44
C ILE A 26 -22.00 -21.58 34.07
N PRO A 27 -22.10 -21.83 35.39
CA PRO A 27 -23.39 -22.03 36.03
C PRO A 27 -24.25 -20.76 35.87
N PRO A 28 -25.57 -20.88 35.67
CA PRO A 28 -26.44 -19.72 35.60
C PRO A 28 -26.50 -19.10 36.99
N ASP A 29 -25.83 -17.96 37.15
CA ASP A 29 -25.95 -17.14 38.34
C ASP A 29 -27.34 -16.48 38.29
N ASP A 30 -28.29 -17.16 38.93
CA ASP A 30 -29.67 -16.75 39.02
C ASP A 30 -29.78 -15.60 40.03
N THR A 31 -30.63 -14.62 39.71
CA THR A 31 -31.15 -13.55 40.59
C THR A 31 -30.39 -12.21 40.69
N ALA A 32 -30.37 -11.45 39.60
CA ALA A 32 -30.70 -10.02 39.68
C ALA A 32 -31.45 -9.56 38.42
N PRO A 33 -32.67 -8.98 38.52
CA PRO A 33 -33.32 -8.38 37.36
C PRO A 33 -32.44 -7.24 36.82
N PRO A 34 -32.54 -6.85 35.52
CA PRO A 34 -31.80 -5.72 34.99
C PRO A 34 -32.24 -4.48 35.76
N ALA A 35 -31.46 -4.14 36.78
CA ALA A 35 -31.57 -2.92 37.54
C ALA A 35 -31.75 -1.81 36.50
N SER A 36 -32.78 -0.99 36.66
CA SER A 36 -33.15 0.02 35.66
C SER A 36 -31.88 0.77 35.22
N LYS A 37 -31.76 1.22 33.96
CA LYS A 37 -30.55 1.93 33.47
C LYS A 37 -30.01 2.99 34.46
N ARG A 38 -30.91 3.55 35.28
CA ARG A 38 -30.66 4.49 36.38
C ARG A 38 -29.94 3.89 37.60
N GLU A 39 -30.24 2.66 37.99
CA GLU A 39 -29.55 1.93 39.07
C GLU A 39 -28.16 1.47 38.63
N ALA A 40 -28.03 0.96 37.40
CA ALA A 40 -26.72 0.66 36.82
C ALA A 40 -25.86 1.92 36.65
N ALA A 41 -26.46 3.09 36.38
CA ALA A 41 -25.75 4.38 36.37
C ALA A 41 -25.27 4.78 37.78
N LYS A 42 -26.10 4.58 38.82
CA LYS A 42 -25.70 4.84 40.21
C LYS A 42 -24.51 3.99 40.67
N LEU A 43 -24.40 2.76 40.21
CA LEU A 43 -23.26 1.88 40.52
C LEU A 43 -21.96 2.31 39.82
N ARG A 44 -22.06 3.11 38.74
CA ARG A 44 -20.91 3.60 37.95
C ARG A 44 -20.45 5.00 38.35
N THR A 45 -21.27 5.72 39.10
CA THR A 45 -20.89 7.01 39.70
C THR A 45 -19.84 6.79 40.79
N VAL A 46 -18.68 7.41 40.59
CA VAL A 46 -17.52 7.32 41.47
C VAL A 46 -17.04 8.71 41.86
N SER A 47 -16.47 8.82 43.07
CA SER A 47 -15.76 10.02 43.47
C SER A 47 -14.43 10.17 42.71
N VAL A 48 -13.89 11.38 42.66
CA VAL A 48 -12.58 11.65 42.01
C VAL A 48 -11.46 10.75 42.56
N LYS A 49 -11.46 10.47 43.87
CA LYS A 49 -10.46 9.59 44.50
C LYS A 49 -10.60 8.12 44.04
N GLN A 50 -11.83 7.65 43.86
CA GLN A 50 -12.06 6.30 43.34
C GLN A 50 -11.70 6.22 41.85
N CYS A 51 -12.06 7.24 41.07
CA CYS A 51 -11.70 7.34 39.66
C CYS A 51 -10.17 7.30 39.46
N SER A 52 -9.40 7.99 40.32
CA SER A 52 -7.92 7.96 40.28
C SER A 52 -7.34 6.56 40.51
N LEU A 53 -7.94 5.79 41.41
CA LEU A 53 -7.49 4.42 41.69
C LEU A 53 -7.85 3.48 40.54
N LEU A 54 -9.07 3.58 40.00
CA LEU A 54 -9.55 2.70 38.93
C LEU A 54 -8.81 2.91 37.61
N LEU A 55 -8.52 4.17 37.25
CA LEU A 55 -7.79 4.50 36.03
C LEU A 55 -6.27 4.50 36.22
N ASN A 56 -5.80 4.22 37.44
CA ASN A 56 -4.40 4.29 37.84
C ASN A 56 -3.73 5.62 37.42
N ARG A 57 -4.35 6.74 37.79
CA ARG A 57 -3.88 8.11 37.50
C ARG A 57 -3.87 8.98 38.74
N ASP A 58 -3.02 10.00 38.73
CA ASP A 58 -2.96 10.95 39.83
C ASP A 58 -4.24 11.80 39.93
N ARG A 59 -4.62 12.16 41.17
CA ARG A 59 -5.81 12.97 41.44
C ARG A 59 -5.78 14.32 40.72
N ASN A 60 -4.61 14.96 40.60
CA ASN A 60 -4.48 16.24 39.92
C ASN A 60 -4.68 16.09 38.40
N THR A 61 -4.40 14.90 37.84
CA THR A 61 -4.63 14.64 36.42
C THR A 61 -6.12 14.58 36.12
N ILE A 62 -6.90 13.94 36.99
CA ILE A 62 -8.36 13.91 36.87
C ILE A 62 -8.94 15.32 37.06
N GLN A 63 -8.41 16.11 38.01
CA GLN A 63 -8.82 17.50 38.19
C GLN A 63 -8.61 18.31 36.90
N LYS A 64 -7.43 18.17 36.27
CA LYS A 64 -7.15 18.81 34.97
C LYS A 64 -8.07 18.34 33.85
N TRP A 65 -8.52 17.09 33.87
CA TRP A 65 -9.49 16.60 32.88
C TRP A 65 -10.84 17.29 33.05
N LEU A 66 -11.30 17.51 34.29
CA LEU A 66 -12.52 18.27 34.56
C LEU A 66 -12.42 19.70 34.04
N ASP A 67 -11.27 20.35 34.23
CA ASP A 67 -11.01 21.68 33.67
C ASP A 67 -11.01 21.69 32.12
N GLN A 68 -10.72 20.54 31.50
CA GLN A 68 -10.69 20.34 30.04
C GLN A 68 -12.03 19.84 29.47
N GLY A 69 -13.11 19.85 30.27
CA GLY A 69 -14.44 19.46 29.84
C GLY A 69 -14.73 17.96 29.92
N CYS A 70 -14.07 17.24 30.84
CA CYS A 70 -14.42 15.85 31.15
C CYS A 70 -15.86 15.77 31.72
N PRO A 71 -16.68 14.80 31.28
CA PRO A 71 -18.07 14.66 31.73
C PRO A 71 -18.14 14.39 33.25
N PHE A 72 -19.10 15.03 33.91
CA PHE A 72 -19.37 14.90 35.33
C PHE A 72 -20.88 14.85 35.61
N VAL A 73 -21.26 14.17 36.69
CA VAL A 73 -22.67 14.04 37.11
C VAL A 73 -23.04 15.16 38.09
N THR A 74 -22.17 15.41 39.07
CA THR A 74 -22.38 16.44 40.09
C THR A 74 -21.16 17.37 40.13
N HIS A 75 -21.40 18.66 39.94
CA HIS A 75 -20.37 19.69 40.04
C HIS A 75 -19.98 19.90 41.51
N ALA A 76 -18.68 19.94 41.81
CA ALA A 76 -18.28 20.25 43.19
C ALA A 76 -18.52 21.71 43.52
N ASP A 77 -19.16 21.97 44.66
CA ASP A 77 -19.27 23.29 45.23
C ASP A 77 -18.58 23.29 46.59
N ARG A 78 -17.54 24.11 46.69
CA ARG A 78 -16.72 24.24 47.90
C ARG A 78 -17.49 24.91 49.04
N ASN A 79 -18.49 25.75 48.73
CA ASN A 79 -19.30 26.45 49.73
C ASN A 79 -20.37 25.54 50.34
N LEU A 80 -20.86 24.56 49.56
CA LEU A 80 -21.87 23.59 49.99
C LEU A 80 -21.26 22.25 50.45
N GLY A 81 -19.94 22.09 50.36
CA GLY A 81 -19.24 20.86 50.72
C GLY A 81 -19.53 19.68 49.79
N VAL A 82 -20.05 19.93 48.58
CA VAL A 82 -20.41 18.89 47.61
C VAL A 82 -19.17 18.46 46.86
N ALA A 83 -18.88 17.15 46.86
CA ALA A 83 -17.77 16.56 46.13
C ALA A 83 -18.15 16.25 44.68
N TRP A 84 -17.14 16.21 43.81
CA TRP A 84 -17.31 15.78 42.41
C TRP A 84 -17.73 14.32 42.33
N GLU A 85 -18.78 14.06 41.54
CA GLU A 85 -19.23 12.72 41.18
C GLU A 85 -19.14 12.55 39.66
N LEU A 86 -18.50 11.47 39.23
CA LEU A 86 -18.19 11.19 37.83
C LEU A 86 -18.78 9.84 37.43
N ASP A 87 -19.34 9.73 36.23
CA ASP A 87 -19.65 8.41 35.65
C ASP A 87 -18.40 7.87 34.96
N LEU A 88 -17.86 6.76 35.48
CA LEU A 88 -16.65 6.15 34.96
C LEU A 88 -16.77 5.79 33.46
N ALA A 89 -17.95 5.34 33.01
CA ALA A 89 -18.14 4.93 31.63
C ALA A 89 -18.04 6.13 30.67
N GLU A 90 -18.60 7.28 31.05
CA GLU A 90 -18.52 8.50 30.25
C GLU A 90 -17.10 9.08 30.24
N VAL A 91 -16.39 9.00 31.37
CA VAL A 91 -14.99 9.42 31.46
C VAL A 91 -14.10 8.58 30.55
N VAL A 92 -14.28 7.25 30.52
CA VAL A 92 -13.52 6.37 29.62
C VAL A 92 -13.81 6.68 28.16
N ARG A 93 -15.08 6.85 27.79
CA ARG A 93 -15.46 7.23 26.43
C ARG A 93 -14.85 8.56 26.00
N TRP A 94 -14.83 9.54 26.90
CA TRP A 94 -14.18 10.83 26.64
C TRP A 94 -12.66 10.69 26.45
N LEU A 95 -12.00 9.82 27.22
CA LEU A 95 -10.58 9.53 27.05
C LEU A 95 -10.29 8.84 25.72
N GLU A 96 -11.14 7.90 25.29
CA GLU A 96 -11.04 7.23 23.99
C GLU A 96 -11.19 8.22 22.85
N GLU A 97 -12.20 9.10 22.88
CA GLU A 97 -12.40 10.12 21.86
C GLU A 97 -11.21 11.09 21.80
N ARG A 98 -10.70 11.49 22.97
CA ARG A 98 -9.52 12.34 23.05
C ARG A 98 -8.28 11.64 22.49
N ALA A 99 -8.08 10.36 22.81
CA ALA A 99 -6.96 9.59 22.28
C ALA A 99 -7.06 9.43 20.77
N ALA A 100 -8.26 9.17 20.25
CA ALA A 100 -8.55 9.11 18.82
C ALA A 100 -8.26 10.45 18.14
N ARG A 101 -8.67 11.58 18.74
CA ARG A 101 -8.40 12.93 18.23
C ARG A 101 -6.91 13.24 18.22
N THR A 102 -6.19 12.96 19.30
CA THR A 102 -4.73 13.15 19.35
C THR A 102 -3.99 12.22 18.39
N ALA A 103 -4.49 11.00 18.15
CA ALA A 103 -3.93 10.09 17.15
C ALA A 103 -4.22 10.59 15.73
N ALA A 104 -5.43 11.06 15.45
CA ALA A 104 -5.78 11.70 14.19
C ALA A 104 -4.90 12.94 13.94
N GLU A 105 -4.76 13.85 14.89
CA GLU A 105 -3.86 15.01 14.76
C GLU A 105 -2.39 14.61 14.48
N LYS A 106 -1.93 13.46 14.99
CA LYS A 106 -0.56 12.97 14.78
C LYS A 106 -0.38 12.18 13.48
N PHE A 107 -1.41 11.48 13.01
CA PHE A 107 -1.31 10.48 11.94
C PHE A 107 -2.25 10.71 10.75
N GLY A 108 -3.28 11.51 10.92
CA GLY A 108 -4.37 11.70 9.97
C GLY A 108 -5.10 13.02 10.19
N ASP A 109 -4.45 14.12 9.78
CA ASP A 109 -5.09 15.11 8.93
C ASP A 109 -4.05 16.14 8.49
N THR A 110 -3.47 15.92 7.31
CA THR A 110 -3.27 17.08 6.44
C THR A 110 -4.44 17.10 5.47
N GLU A 111 -5.58 17.55 5.97
CA GLU A 111 -6.82 17.85 5.21
C GLU A 111 -6.55 18.87 4.06
N ASP A 112 -5.36 19.48 4.06
CA ASP A 112 -4.89 20.51 3.14
C ASP A 112 -4.20 19.97 1.87
N GLY A 113 -4.20 18.66 1.61
CA GLY A 113 -3.50 18.07 0.44
C GLY A 113 -1.98 18.24 0.47
N LYS A 114 -1.43 18.75 1.58
CA LYS A 114 0.00 18.93 1.80
C LYS A 114 0.55 17.67 2.44
N MET A 115 1.11 16.80 1.61
CA MET A 115 1.92 15.67 2.06
C MET A 115 2.92 16.15 3.13
N SER A 116 2.95 15.47 4.29
CA SER A 116 3.97 15.74 5.31
C SER A 116 5.36 15.56 4.69
N LYS A 117 6.29 16.44 5.03
CA LYS A 117 7.67 16.42 4.50
C LYS A 117 8.33 15.04 4.65
N GLU A 118 8.10 14.38 5.78
CA GLU A 118 8.65 13.05 6.06
C GLU A 118 8.07 11.97 5.14
N GLU A 119 6.79 12.05 4.78
CA GLU A 119 6.15 11.12 3.86
C GLU A 119 6.59 11.38 2.41
N ALA A 120 6.81 12.63 2.04
CA ALA A 120 7.39 12.99 0.73
C ALA A 120 8.82 12.46 0.58
N ASP A 121 9.64 12.63 1.61
CA ASP A 121 11.01 12.13 1.62
C ASP A 121 11.06 10.60 1.57
N ARG A 122 10.13 9.92 2.28
CA ARG A 122 9.99 8.45 2.20
C ARG A 122 9.63 7.99 0.79
N ARG A 123 8.64 8.61 0.13
CA ARG A 123 8.26 8.25 -1.24
C ARG A 123 9.37 8.50 -2.24
N LYS A 124 10.10 9.61 -2.08
CA LYS A 124 11.27 9.92 -2.91
C LYS A 124 12.38 8.88 -2.72
N ALA A 125 12.62 8.43 -1.49
CA ALA A 125 13.60 7.39 -1.21
C ALA A 125 13.21 6.05 -1.86
N VAL A 126 11.94 5.67 -1.79
CA VAL A 126 11.43 4.45 -2.44
C VAL A 126 11.54 4.55 -3.96
N ALA A 127 11.11 5.67 -4.56
CA ALA A 127 11.25 5.88 -6.01
C ALA A 127 12.71 5.86 -6.45
N GLY A 128 13.61 6.47 -5.67
CA GLY A 128 15.05 6.44 -5.92
C GLY A 128 15.64 5.04 -5.87
N ALA A 129 15.19 4.20 -4.94
CA ALA A 129 15.61 2.80 -4.86
C ALA A 129 15.18 2.01 -6.11
N VAL A 130 13.93 2.18 -6.57
CA VAL A 130 13.42 1.53 -7.78
C VAL A 130 14.20 1.95 -9.03
N VAL A 131 14.52 3.24 -9.17
CA VAL A 131 15.33 3.73 -10.29
C VAL A 131 16.74 3.12 -10.25
N ALA A 132 17.36 3.08 -9.07
CA ALA A 132 18.69 2.48 -8.91
C ALA A 132 18.70 0.97 -9.24
N GLU A 133 17.63 0.24 -8.89
CA GLU A 133 17.45 -1.15 -9.27
C GLU A 133 17.33 -1.31 -10.80
N LEU A 134 16.52 -0.49 -11.46
CA LEU A 134 16.39 -0.51 -12.92
C LEU A 134 17.72 -0.19 -13.63
N GLU A 135 18.47 0.80 -13.14
CA GLU A 135 19.81 1.12 -13.66
C GLU A 135 20.80 -0.03 -13.46
N MET A 136 20.72 -0.75 -12.32
CA MET A 136 21.57 -1.92 -12.08
C MET A 136 21.24 -3.03 -13.10
N VAL A 137 19.95 -3.28 -13.33
CA VAL A 137 19.47 -4.30 -14.28
C VAL A 137 19.84 -3.93 -15.72
N GLU A 138 19.81 -2.65 -16.08
CA GLU A 138 20.29 -2.15 -17.37
C GLU A 138 21.80 -2.38 -17.54
N LYS A 139 22.61 -2.09 -16.50
CA LYS A 139 24.07 -2.35 -16.50
C LYS A 139 24.39 -3.84 -16.65
N LEU A 140 23.56 -4.72 -16.08
CA LEU A 140 23.66 -6.17 -16.27
C LEU A 140 23.20 -6.63 -17.66
N ARG A 141 22.74 -5.70 -18.52
CA ARG A 141 22.23 -5.94 -19.87
C ARG A 141 21.00 -6.88 -19.91
N THR A 142 20.26 -6.96 -18.82
CA THR A 142 19.07 -7.81 -18.73
C THR A 142 17.84 -7.09 -19.31
N VAL A 143 17.80 -5.75 -19.24
CA VAL A 143 16.71 -4.92 -19.75
C VAL A 143 17.28 -3.80 -20.62
N ILE A 144 16.57 -3.45 -21.70
CA ILE A 144 16.92 -2.37 -22.63
C ILE A 144 15.69 -1.47 -22.80
N PRO A 145 15.85 -0.13 -22.86
CA PRO A 145 14.74 0.77 -23.16
C PRO A 145 14.10 0.46 -24.53
N ILE A 146 12.76 0.44 -24.56
CA ILE A 146 12.01 0.12 -25.78
C ILE A 146 12.32 1.11 -26.91
N SER A 147 12.53 2.40 -26.58
CA SER A 147 12.89 3.44 -27.55
C SER A 147 14.18 3.11 -28.30
N THR A 148 15.21 2.61 -27.60
CA THR A 148 16.50 2.26 -28.22
C THR A 148 16.34 1.10 -29.20
N VAL A 149 15.50 0.12 -28.88
CA VAL A 149 15.20 -1.01 -29.78
C VAL A 149 14.43 -0.52 -31.01
N LEU A 150 13.47 0.38 -30.83
CA LEU A 150 12.71 0.97 -31.93
C LEU A 150 13.60 1.79 -32.86
N ASP A 151 14.54 2.58 -32.33
CA ASP A 151 15.49 3.35 -33.14
C ASP A 151 16.42 2.42 -33.94
N LEU A 152 16.89 1.33 -33.32
CA LEU A 152 17.71 0.32 -34.00
C LEU A 152 16.93 -0.34 -35.13
N TRP A 153 15.69 -0.77 -34.88
CA TRP A 153 14.83 -1.34 -35.91
C TRP A 153 14.51 -0.34 -37.01
N ALA A 154 14.18 0.91 -36.67
CA ALA A 154 13.92 1.94 -37.66
C ALA A 154 15.12 2.14 -38.59
N LYS A 155 16.34 2.14 -38.04
CA LYS A 155 17.58 2.18 -38.81
C LYS A 155 17.72 0.95 -39.71
N ASP A 156 17.61 -0.25 -39.17
CA ASP A 156 17.74 -1.50 -39.93
C ASP A 156 16.72 -1.60 -41.06
N TYR A 157 15.46 -1.26 -40.80
CA TYR A 157 14.41 -1.23 -41.81
C TYR A 157 14.66 -0.16 -42.89
N SER A 158 15.24 0.99 -42.53
CA SER A 158 15.61 2.02 -43.50
C SER A 158 16.71 1.53 -44.44
N GLU A 159 17.70 0.79 -43.92
CA GLU A 159 18.77 0.18 -44.71
C GLU A 159 18.24 -0.94 -45.61
N ILE A 160 17.38 -1.81 -45.08
CA ILE A 160 16.73 -2.88 -45.86
C ILE A 160 15.91 -2.27 -46.98
N LYS A 161 15.12 -1.24 -46.70
CA LYS A 161 14.32 -0.52 -47.70
C LYS A 161 15.20 0.09 -48.79
N ALA A 162 16.28 0.77 -48.42
CA ALA A 162 17.21 1.36 -49.39
C ALA A 162 17.84 0.28 -50.30
N LYS A 163 18.29 -0.83 -49.70
CA LYS A 163 18.86 -1.98 -50.43
C LYS A 163 17.84 -2.62 -51.37
N ALA A 164 16.61 -2.86 -50.89
CA ALA A 164 15.52 -3.44 -51.68
C ALA A 164 15.16 -2.57 -52.89
N MET A 165 15.04 -1.24 -52.70
CA MET A 165 14.75 -0.30 -53.79
C MET A 165 15.89 -0.26 -54.82
N SER A 166 17.15 -0.38 -54.39
CA SER A 166 18.31 -0.44 -55.31
C SER A 166 18.44 -1.76 -56.09
N LEU A 167 17.67 -2.80 -55.77
CA LEU A 167 17.82 -4.11 -56.40
C LEU A 167 17.37 -4.07 -57.87
N GLY A 168 16.32 -3.33 -58.20
CA GLY A 168 15.85 -3.17 -59.58
C GLY A 168 16.94 -2.59 -60.49
N ASP A 169 17.69 -1.61 -59.98
CA ASP A 169 18.80 -0.98 -60.68
C ASP A 169 19.97 -1.96 -60.90
N LYS A 170 20.29 -2.79 -59.89
CA LYS A 170 21.33 -3.82 -59.99
C LYS A 170 20.98 -4.92 -60.99
N ILE A 171 19.71 -5.34 -61.03
CA ILE A 171 19.22 -6.32 -62.00
C ILE A 171 19.30 -5.73 -63.41
N ALA A 172 18.89 -4.48 -63.60
CA ALA A 172 18.92 -3.81 -64.90
C ALA A 172 20.33 -3.73 -65.52
N VAL A 173 21.37 -3.52 -64.70
CA VAL A 173 22.78 -3.52 -65.16
C VAL A 173 23.24 -4.88 -65.68
N SER A 174 22.62 -5.97 -65.22
CA SER A 174 23.02 -7.35 -65.57
C SER A 174 22.26 -7.89 -66.80
N VAL A 175 21.32 -7.11 -67.35
CA VAL A 175 20.45 -7.50 -68.47
C VAL A 175 20.83 -6.71 -69.72
N ASP A 176 20.47 -7.23 -70.89
CA ASP A 176 20.62 -6.54 -72.17
C ASP A 176 20.00 -5.11 -72.12
N PRO A 177 20.71 -4.07 -72.61
CA PRO A 177 20.22 -2.70 -72.60
C PRO A 177 18.82 -2.54 -73.19
N SER A 178 18.47 -3.32 -74.21
CA SER A 178 17.16 -3.27 -74.89
C SER A 178 15.98 -3.65 -74.00
N ILE A 179 16.18 -4.47 -72.95
CA ILE A 179 15.13 -4.96 -72.05
C ILE A 179 15.30 -4.40 -70.62
N SER A 180 16.45 -3.77 -70.33
CA SER A 180 16.84 -3.25 -69.01
C SER A 180 15.76 -2.37 -68.35
N ASP A 181 15.18 -1.42 -69.10
CA ASP A 181 14.12 -0.53 -68.59
C ASP A 181 12.84 -1.27 -68.22
N HIS A 182 12.47 -2.29 -69.00
CA HIS A 182 11.28 -3.10 -68.73
C HIS A 182 11.46 -3.98 -67.49
N VAL A 183 12.64 -4.60 -67.33
CA VAL A 183 12.98 -5.40 -66.15
C VAL A 183 13.04 -4.54 -64.90
N ARG A 184 13.62 -3.34 -64.98
CA ARG A 184 13.64 -2.36 -63.89
C ARG A 184 12.23 -2.02 -63.42
N ALA A 185 11.33 -1.72 -64.35
CA ALA A 185 9.94 -1.35 -64.05
C ALA A 185 9.15 -2.50 -63.39
N ILE A 186 9.38 -3.75 -63.81
CA ILE A 186 8.75 -4.93 -63.21
C ILE A 186 9.31 -5.16 -61.80
N ALA A 187 10.63 -5.12 -61.64
CA ALA A 187 11.30 -5.32 -60.36
C ALA A 187 10.88 -4.24 -59.33
N GLU A 188 10.82 -2.98 -59.74
CA GLU A 188 10.40 -1.89 -58.87
C GLU A 188 8.93 -2.01 -58.45
N ARG A 189 8.04 -2.44 -59.37
CA ARG A 189 6.63 -2.69 -59.06
C ARG A 189 6.48 -3.76 -57.98
N HIS A 190 7.11 -4.91 -58.14
CA HIS A 190 7.04 -6.00 -57.15
C HIS A 190 7.71 -5.62 -55.83
N MET A 191 8.83 -4.90 -55.85
CA MET A 191 9.47 -4.42 -54.62
C MET A 191 8.58 -3.44 -53.86
N ARG A 192 7.90 -2.51 -54.54
CA ARG A 192 6.95 -1.61 -53.88
C ARG A 192 5.74 -2.36 -53.31
N GLU A 193 5.27 -3.40 -53.98
CA GLU A 193 4.17 -4.26 -53.50
C GLU A 193 4.57 -5.01 -52.22
N VAL A 194 5.74 -5.66 -52.20
CA VAL A 194 6.28 -6.36 -51.02
C VAL A 194 6.55 -5.38 -49.87
N MET A 195 7.08 -4.19 -50.16
CA MET A 195 7.28 -3.15 -49.15
C MET A 195 5.96 -2.56 -48.64
N ALA A 196 4.88 -2.60 -49.43
CA ALA A 196 3.55 -2.18 -48.99
C ALA A 196 2.92 -3.22 -48.07
N THR A 197 3.14 -4.52 -48.31
CA THR A 197 2.68 -5.58 -47.39
C THR A 197 3.45 -5.55 -46.07
N LEU A 198 4.75 -5.22 -46.08
CA LEU A 198 5.55 -5.06 -44.85
C LEU A 198 5.11 -3.87 -43.97
N LYS A 199 4.29 -2.94 -44.49
CA LYS A 199 3.72 -1.85 -43.67
C LYS A 199 2.64 -2.32 -42.70
N THR A 200 2.31 -3.61 -42.65
CA THR A 200 1.46 -4.18 -41.61
C THR A 200 2.20 -4.25 -40.28
N GLU A 201 2.28 -3.13 -39.56
CA GLU A 201 2.21 -3.08 -38.09
C GLU A 201 2.15 -1.63 -37.60
N LYS A 202 1.23 -0.85 -38.18
CA LYS A 202 0.75 0.41 -37.57
C LYS A 202 0.15 0.21 -36.16
N SER A 203 0.12 -1.04 -35.68
CA SER A 203 -0.35 -1.50 -34.36
C SER A 203 0.70 -1.38 -33.25
N LEU A 204 2.01 -1.29 -33.54
CA LEU A 204 3.03 -1.27 -32.49
C LEU A 204 3.16 0.09 -31.78
N LEU A 205 2.63 1.18 -32.37
CA LEU A 205 2.59 2.51 -31.74
C LEU A 205 1.35 2.75 -30.86
N ASN A 206 0.40 1.81 -30.82
CA ASN A 206 -0.84 1.96 -30.03
C ASN A 206 -0.73 1.37 -28.60
N TRP A 207 0.48 1.15 -28.10
CA TRP A 207 0.74 0.73 -26.72
C TRP A 207 0.96 1.94 -25.80
N SER A 208 -0.05 2.80 -25.76
CA SER A 208 -0.21 3.91 -24.81
C SER A 208 -1.48 3.71 -24.00
#